data_AF-A0A3D0C8Q2-F1
#
_entry.id   AF-A0A3D0C8Q2-F1
#
_cell.length_a   1.000
_cell.length_b   1.000
_cell.length_c   1.000
_cell.angle_alpha   90.00
_cell.angle_beta   90.00
_cell.angle_gamma   90.00
#
_symmetry.space_group_name_H-M   'P 1'
#
loop_
_entity.id
_entity.type
_entity.pdbx_description
1 polymer ?
#
loop_
_entity_poly.entity_id
_entity_poly.type
_entity_poly.pdbx_seq_one_letter_code
_entity_poly.pdbx_strand_id
1 'polypeptide(L)'
;LSLSVGREQVNTDLAGDKPAEQSSQGFSHLQLQTSWWLIDDVFYEARGATWALLQLLKAIEIDFNSVLENKNAKISLQQIIRELEASQESIWSPMILNGSGFGILANHSLVMANYISRANAALIDLNELLTKG
;
A
#
# COMPACT_ATOMS: atom_id res chain seq x y z
N LEU A 1 -5.69 0.27 3.62
CA LEU A 1 -5.21 1.53 2.99
C LEU A 1 -5.85 1.83 1.63
N SER A 2 -5.94 0.90 0.67
CA SER A 2 -6.58 1.18 -0.65
C SER A 2 -8.04 1.67 -0.53
N LEU A 3 -8.77 1.20 0.49
CA LEU A 3 -10.14 1.63 0.83
C LEU A 3 -10.19 3.03 1.48
N SER A 4 -9.12 3.46 2.16
CA SER A 4 -9.04 4.77 2.82
C SER A 4 -8.96 5.92 1.83
N VAL A 5 -8.74 5.62 0.55
CA VAL A 5 -8.61 6.62 -0.53
C VAL A 5 -9.92 6.80 -1.31
N GLY A 6 -11.00 6.06 -0.98
CA GLY A 6 -12.27 6.20 -1.71
C GLY A 6 -12.11 5.96 -3.20
N ARG A 7 -11.62 4.78 -3.59
CA ARG A 7 -11.64 4.37 -4.99
C ARG A 7 -13.07 4.05 -5.40
N GLU A 8 -13.59 4.73 -6.42
CA GLU A 8 -14.71 4.23 -7.21
C GLU A 8 -14.30 2.88 -7.81
N GLN A 9 -14.73 1.79 -7.19
CA GLN A 9 -14.71 0.49 -7.86
C GLN A 9 -15.82 0.50 -8.89
N VAL A 10 -15.45 0.59 -10.17
CA VAL A 10 -16.37 0.30 -11.26
C VAL A 10 -16.70 -1.18 -11.19
N ASN A 11 -17.95 -1.51 -10.88
CA ASN A 11 -18.45 -2.88 -10.92
C ASN A 11 -18.38 -3.38 -12.38
N THR A 12 -17.47 -4.31 -12.65
CA THR A 12 -17.31 -4.96 -13.96
C THR A 12 -18.08 -6.28 -14.07
N ASP A 13 -18.97 -6.59 -13.12
CA ASP A 13 -19.68 -7.87 -13.06
C ASP A 13 -20.65 -8.06 -14.24
N LEU A 14 -20.92 -7.00 -15.02
CA LEU A 14 -21.78 -6.99 -16.21
C LEU A 14 -21.04 -6.63 -17.51
N ALA A 15 -19.71 -6.66 -17.52
CA ALA A 15 -18.92 -6.44 -18.74
C ALA A 15 -19.01 -7.66 -19.68
N GLY A 16 -20.15 -7.83 -20.35
CA GLY A 16 -20.32 -8.84 -21.40
C GLY A 16 -21.72 -9.37 -21.63
N ASP A 17 -22.66 -9.23 -20.69
CA ASP A 17 -23.98 -9.86 -20.80
C ASP A 17 -25.09 -8.90 -21.27
N LYS A 18 -25.87 -9.40 -22.24
CA LYS A 18 -27.08 -8.77 -22.81
C LYS A 18 -28.18 -8.65 -21.73
N PRO A 19 -29.16 -7.73 -21.88
CA PRO A 19 -29.78 -7.05 -20.75
C PRO A 19 -30.61 -8.03 -19.91
N ALA A 20 -30.07 -8.44 -18.77
CA ALA A 20 -30.88 -8.99 -17.71
C ALA A 20 -31.53 -7.81 -16.97
N GLU A 21 -32.86 -7.71 -17.06
CA GLU A 21 -33.62 -6.82 -16.18
C GLU A 21 -33.38 -7.24 -14.73
N GLN A 22 -32.64 -6.42 -13.99
CA GLN A 22 -32.36 -6.66 -12.58
C GLN A 22 -33.52 -6.09 -11.75
N SER A 23 -34.32 -6.98 -11.16
CA SER A 23 -35.54 -6.68 -10.40
C SER A 23 -35.32 -6.33 -8.92
N SER A 24 -34.11 -5.94 -8.54
CA SER A 24 -33.83 -5.36 -7.23
C SER A 24 -33.16 -4.02 -7.41
N GLN A 25 -33.65 -3.02 -6.69
CA GLN A 25 -33.12 -1.67 -6.64
C GLN A 25 -31.69 -1.77 -6.10
N GLY A 26 -30.74 -1.92 -7.02
CA GLY A 26 -29.34 -2.11 -6.71
C GLY A 26 -28.85 -0.91 -5.92
N PHE A 27 -28.28 -1.16 -4.75
CA PHE A 27 -27.38 -0.22 -4.10
C PHE A 27 -26.11 -0.14 -4.96
N SER A 28 -26.20 0.57 -6.08
CA SER A 28 -25.04 1.03 -6.82
C SER A 28 -24.33 2.03 -5.92
N HIS A 29 -23.04 1.79 -5.67
CA HIS A 29 -22.14 2.67 -4.91
C HIS A 29 -22.09 2.46 -3.39
N LEU A 30 -21.60 1.30 -2.94
CA LEU A 30 -20.94 1.22 -1.64
C LEU A 30 -19.52 1.77 -1.79
N GLN A 31 -19.37 3.09 -1.62
CA GLN A 31 -18.07 3.71 -1.42
C GLN A 31 -17.53 3.20 -0.08
N LEU A 32 -16.77 2.10 -0.11
CA LEU A 32 -16.09 1.52 1.06
C LEU A 32 -14.93 2.45 1.46
N GLN A 33 -15.26 3.63 1.98
CA GLN A 33 -14.32 4.53 2.61
C GLN A 33 -14.19 4.15 4.09
N THR A 34 -12.95 4.14 4.60
CA THR A 34 -12.72 4.07 6.04
C THR A 34 -13.47 5.23 6.71
N SER A 35 -14.26 4.95 7.74
CA SER A 35 -14.93 5.98 8.55
C SER A 35 -13.92 7.05 8.95
N TRP A 36 -14.32 8.33 8.87
CA TRP A 36 -13.44 9.46 9.16
C TRP A 36 -12.77 9.37 10.54
N TRP A 37 -13.49 8.81 11.51
CA TRP A 37 -13.01 8.58 12.88
C TRP A 37 -11.94 7.49 13.02
N LEU A 38 -11.77 6.64 12.00
CA LEU A 38 -10.82 5.52 12.01
C LEU A 38 -9.61 5.79 11.11
N ILE A 39 -9.55 6.96 10.46
CA ILE A 39 -8.46 7.28 9.52
C ILE A 39 -7.13 7.32 10.26
N ASP A 40 -7.06 8.00 11.41
CA ASP A 40 -5.84 8.06 12.22
C ASP A 40 -5.45 6.65 12.70
N ASP A 41 -6.38 5.90 13.29
CA ASP A 41 -6.12 4.56 13.83
C ASP A 41 -5.53 3.63 12.77
N VAL A 42 -6.20 3.51 11.61
CA VAL A 42 -5.75 2.65 10.52
C VAL A 42 -4.43 3.13 9.92
N PHE A 43 -4.23 4.45 9.83
CA PHE A 43 -2.99 5.00 9.32
C PHE A 43 -1.81 4.67 10.23
N TYR A 44 -1.94 4.90 11.54
CA TYR A 44 -0.87 4.63 12.50
C TYR A 44 -0.65 3.13 12.73
N GLU A 45 -1.70 2.30 12.66
CA GLU A 45 -1.57 0.85 12.64
C GLU A 45 -0.73 0.40 11.44
N ALA A 46 -1.07 0.86 10.24
CA ALA A 46 -0.31 0.55 9.04
C ALA A 46 1.13 1.06 9.15
N ARG A 47 1.35 2.24 9.76
CA ARG A 47 2.69 2.81 9.95
C ARG A 47 3.53 2.00 10.91
N GLY A 48 2.93 1.50 11.99
CA GLY A 48 3.57 0.59 12.92
C GLY A 48 3.94 -0.74 12.27
N ALA A 49 3.03 -1.31 11.46
CA ALA A 49 3.30 -2.53 10.72
C ALA A 49 4.44 -2.37 9.70
N THR A 50 4.48 -1.26 8.96
CA THR A 50 5.57 -0.99 8.01
C THR A 50 6.89 -0.69 8.70
N TRP A 51 6.87 -0.08 9.89
CA TRP A 51 8.06 0.08 10.71
C TRP A 51 8.63 -1.28 11.15
N ALA A 52 7.78 -2.20 11.61
CA ALA A 52 8.21 -3.54 11.99
C ALA A 52 8.81 -4.29 10.79
N LEU A 53 8.17 -4.21 9.63
CA LEU A 53 8.69 -4.78 8.39
C LEU A 53 10.05 -4.17 8.00
N LEU A 54 10.20 -2.84 8.11
CA LEU A 54 11.45 -2.16 7.85
C LEU A 54 12.59 -2.70 8.73
N GLN A 55 12.35 -2.89 10.02
CA GLN A 55 13.36 -3.47 10.92
C GLN A 55 13.72 -4.91 10.52
N LEU A 56 12.72 -5.70 10.14
CA LEU A 56 12.93 -7.07 9.68
C LEU A 56 13.79 -7.11 8.40
N LEU A 57 13.50 -6.27 7.41
CA LEU A 57 14.28 -6.23 6.17
C LEU A 57 15.72 -5.75 6.40
N LYS A 58 15.95 -4.81 7.32
CA LYS A 58 17.29 -4.41 7.74
C LYS A 58 18.06 -5.55 8.41
N ALA A 59 17.38 -6.33 9.25
CA ALA A 59 17.99 -7.53 9.83
C ALA A 59 18.35 -8.56 8.74
N ILE A 60 17.44 -8.79 7.78
CA ILE A 60 17.67 -9.70 6.64
C ILE A 60 18.87 -9.26 5.79
N GLU A 61 19.03 -7.95 5.55
CA GLU A 61 20.18 -7.41 4.81
C GLU A 61 21.51 -7.81 5.45
N ILE A 62 21.58 -7.78 6.78
CA ILE A 62 22.78 -8.11 7.55
C ILE A 62 22.96 -9.64 7.62
N ASP A 63 21.94 -10.36 8.09
CA ASP A 63 22.03 -11.79 8.37
C ASP A 63 22.23 -12.63 7.10
N PHE A 64 21.70 -12.19 5.96
CA PHE A 64 21.77 -12.89 4.68
C PHE A 64 22.66 -12.18 3.65
N ASN A 65 23.56 -11.28 4.07
CA ASN A 65 24.37 -10.48 3.15
C ASN A 65 25.08 -11.31 2.07
N SER A 66 25.71 -12.43 2.43
CA SER A 66 26.41 -13.29 1.49
C SER A 66 25.48 -13.95 0.47
N VAL A 67 24.28 -14.37 0.87
CA VAL A 67 23.27 -14.94 -0.03
C VAL A 67 22.73 -13.87 -0.97
N LEU A 68 22.46 -12.68 -0.46
CA LEU A 68 21.99 -11.54 -1.23
C LEU A 68 23.03 -11.07 -2.26
N GLU A 69 24.31 -11.09 -1.91
CA GLU A 69 25.41 -10.78 -2.85
C GLU A 69 25.56 -11.86 -3.91
N ASN A 70 25.55 -13.14 -3.52
CA ASN A 70 25.65 -14.28 -4.44
C ASN A 70 24.50 -14.29 -5.47
N LYS A 71 23.30 -13.86 -5.07
CA LYS A 71 22.11 -13.78 -5.94
C LYS A 71 21.93 -12.41 -6.60
N ASN A 72 22.86 -11.46 -6.40
CA ASN A 72 22.75 -10.09 -6.90
C ASN A 72 21.45 -9.37 -6.49
N ALA A 73 20.95 -9.67 -5.29
CA ALA A 73 19.66 -9.25 -4.76
C ALA A 73 19.76 -8.09 -3.74
N LYS A 74 20.98 -7.78 -3.27
CA LYS A 74 21.25 -6.78 -2.24
C LYS A 74 20.72 -5.39 -2.61
N ILE A 75 20.97 -4.93 -3.84
CA ILE A 75 20.48 -3.63 -4.32
C ILE A 75 18.95 -3.57 -4.32
N SER A 76 18.29 -4.67 -4.74
CA SER A 76 16.82 -4.75 -4.74
C SER A 76 16.26 -4.66 -3.32
N LEU A 77 16.86 -5.36 -2.35
CA LEU A 77 16.46 -5.28 -0.94
C LEU A 77 16.63 -3.85 -0.40
N GLN A 78 17.76 -3.20 -0.68
CA GLN A 78 18.02 -1.82 -0.27
C GLN A 78 17.00 -0.83 -0.85
N GLN A 79 16.55 -1.06 -2.09
CA GLN A 79 15.50 -0.24 -2.69
C GLN A 79 14.17 -0.39 -1.93
N ILE A 80 13.79 -1.61 -1.51
CA ILE A 80 12.59 -1.84 -0.70
C ILE A 80 12.71 -1.12 0.64
N ILE A 81 13.86 -1.26 1.32
CA ILE A 81 14.15 -0.59 2.59
C ILE A 81 13.95 0.92 2.45
N ARG A 82 14.50 1.54 1.40
CA ARG A 82 14.40 2.98 1.15
C ARG A 82 12.95 3.44 0.93
N GLU A 83 12.13 2.69 0.21
CA GLU A 83 10.71 3.02 0.01
C GLU A 83 9.91 2.91 1.32
N LEU A 84 10.22 1.91 2.16
CA LEU A 84 9.63 1.80 3.49
C LEU A 84 10.09 2.90 4.44
N GLU A 85 11.35 3.34 4.37
CA GLU A 85 11.85 4.48 5.15
C GLU A 85 11.12 5.77 4.78
N ALA A 86 10.86 6.01 3.49
CA ALA A 86 10.08 7.15 3.05
C ALA A 86 8.63 7.12 3.59
N SER A 87 8.06 5.94 3.82
CA SER A 87 6.75 5.81 4.48
C SER A 87 6.76 6.24 5.96
N GLN A 88 7.93 6.38 6.58
CA GLN A 88 8.11 6.75 7.98
C GLN A 88 8.43 8.24 8.19
N GLU A 89 8.49 9.03 7.11
CA GLU A 89 8.78 10.46 7.18
C GLU A 89 7.85 11.21 8.15
N SER A 90 8.35 12.33 8.67
CA SER A 90 7.63 13.14 9.65
C SER A 90 6.35 13.73 9.06
N ILE A 91 5.26 13.56 9.79
CA ILE A 91 3.96 14.14 9.46
C ILE A 91 3.82 15.42 10.27
N TRP A 92 3.74 16.55 9.56
CA TRP A 92 3.64 17.87 10.17
C TRP A 92 2.19 18.28 10.50
N SER A 93 1.22 17.51 10.02
CA SER A 93 -0.20 17.71 10.34
C SER A 93 -0.51 17.12 11.71
N PRO A 94 -1.31 17.80 12.55
CA PRO A 94 -1.76 17.26 13.84
C PRO A 94 -2.74 16.08 13.71
N MET A 95 -3.34 15.87 12.52
CA MET A 95 -4.29 14.79 12.22
C MET A 95 -4.08 14.27 10.80
N ILE A 96 -4.37 12.99 10.54
CA ILE A 96 -4.27 12.40 9.22
C ILE A 96 -5.43 12.88 8.35
N LEU A 97 -5.09 13.57 7.27
CA LEU A 97 -6.02 14.07 6.27
C LEU A 97 -6.08 13.13 5.05
N ASN A 98 -7.30 12.76 4.65
CA ASN A 98 -7.60 12.07 3.40
C ASN A 98 -8.35 13.02 2.46
N GLY A 99 -7.65 14.01 1.91
CA GLY A 99 -8.20 14.91 0.89
C GLY A 99 -8.52 14.21 -0.44
N SER A 100 -9.17 14.91 -1.37
CA SER A 100 -9.32 14.41 -2.73
C SER A 100 -7.97 14.43 -3.46
N GLY A 101 -7.70 13.45 -4.33
CA GLY A 101 -6.40 13.31 -5.00
C GLY A 101 -5.94 14.51 -5.87
N PHE A 102 -6.84 15.46 -6.13
CA PHE A 102 -6.60 16.72 -6.87
C PHE A 102 -6.94 17.98 -6.05
N GLY A 103 -7.18 17.86 -4.73
CA GLY A 103 -7.52 18.97 -3.83
C GLY A 103 -6.29 19.67 -3.24
N ILE A 104 -6.54 20.77 -2.51
CA ILE A 104 -5.49 21.56 -1.83
C ILE A 104 -4.97 20.85 -0.55
N LEU A 105 -5.78 19.95 0.02
CA LEU A 105 -5.45 19.21 1.24
C LEU A 105 -4.61 17.96 0.94
N ALA A 106 -3.68 17.64 1.83
CA ALA A 106 -2.88 16.43 1.75
C ALA A 106 -3.77 15.17 1.78
N ASN A 107 -3.34 14.12 1.06
CA ASN A 107 -3.91 12.79 1.17
C ASN A 107 -2.82 11.83 1.69
N HIS A 108 -2.66 11.83 3.02
CA HIS A 108 -1.61 11.06 3.69
C HIS A 108 -1.77 9.56 3.44
N SER A 109 -3.00 9.04 3.49
CA SER A 109 -3.26 7.62 3.25
C SER A 109 -2.89 7.19 1.83
N LEU A 110 -3.16 8.02 0.82
CA LEU A 110 -2.76 7.72 -0.56
C LEU A 110 -1.24 7.74 -0.73
N VAL A 111 -0.57 8.75 -0.19
CA VAL A 111 0.90 8.84 -0.24
C VAL A 111 1.53 7.61 0.40
N MET A 112 1.07 7.25 1.60
CA MET A 112 1.53 6.06 2.32
C MET A 112 1.21 4.76 1.57
N ALA A 113 0.00 4.62 1.03
CA ALA A 113 -0.39 3.47 0.23
C ALA A 113 0.49 3.29 -1.01
N ASN A 114 0.92 4.38 -1.65
CA ASN A 114 1.83 4.33 -2.79
C ASN A 114 3.22 3.82 -2.39
N TYR A 115 3.79 4.28 -1.27
CA TYR A 115 5.06 3.73 -0.75
C TYR A 115 4.96 2.24 -0.47
N ILE A 116 3.91 1.82 0.24
CA ILE A 116 3.67 0.40 0.57
C ILE A 116 3.47 -0.44 -0.68
N SER A 117 2.73 0.06 -1.67
CA SER A 117 2.51 -0.66 -2.93
C SER A 117 3.81 -0.86 -3.70
N ARG A 118 4.69 0.14 -3.75
CA ARG A 118 6.01 0.01 -4.39
C ARG A 118 6.91 -0.98 -3.65
N ALA A 119 6.96 -0.88 -2.32
CA ALA A 119 7.70 -1.82 -1.49
C ALA A 119 7.21 -3.26 -1.67
N ASN A 120 5.89 -3.47 -1.73
CA ASN A 120 5.29 -4.79 -1.91
C ASN A 120 5.61 -5.40 -3.29
N ALA A 121 5.52 -4.60 -4.36
CA ALA A 121 5.89 -5.06 -5.70
C ALA A 121 7.37 -5.47 -5.75
N ALA A 122 8.27 -4.63 -5.24
CA ALA A 122 9.69 -4.93 -5.20
C ALA A 122 10.02 -6.14 -4.31
N LEU A 123 9.24 -6.40 -3.25
CA LEU A 123 9.41 -7.58 -2.40
C LEU A 123 8.98 -8.88 -3.10
N ILE A 124 7.93 -8.83 -3.92
CA ILE A 124 7.54 -9.95 -4.79
C ILE A 124 8.64 -10.25 -5.80
N ASP A 125 9.17 -9.22 -6.47
CA ASP A 125 10.26 -9.36 -7.44
C ASP A 125 11.54 -9.93 -6.78
N LEU A 126 11.86 -9.46 -5.57
CA LEU A 126 12.97 -9.99 -4.77
C LEU A 126 12.77 -11.48 -4.47
N ASN A 127 11.57 -11.89 -4.03
CA ASN A 127 11.28 -13.28 -3.72
C ASN A 127 11.40 -14.18 -4.97
N GLU A 128 10.92 -13.70 -6.12
CA GLU A 128 11.06 -14.42 -7.39
C GLU A 128 12.53 -14.60 -7.79
N LEU A 129 13.33 -13.54 -7.67
CA LEU A 129 14.78 -13.57 -7.93
C LEU A 129 15.48 -14.55 -6.99
N LEU A 130 15.14 -14.56 -5.69
CA LEU A 130 15.77 -15.44 -4.71
C LEU A 130 15.38 -16.92 -4.89
N THR A 131 14.19 -17.20 -5.42
CA THR A 131 13.67 -18.56 -5.63
C THR A 131 14.15 -19.17 -6.95
N LYS A 132 14.31 -18.35 -8.00
CA LYS A 132 14.63 -18.83 -9.36
C LYS A 132 16.12 -18.72 -9.74
N GLY A 133 16.85 -17.76 -9.18
CA GLY A 133 18.32 -17.70 -9.23
C GLY A 133 18.94 -18.47 -8.07
#